data_AF-A0A942P3B6-F1
#
_entry.id   AF-A0A942P3B6-F1
#
_cell.length_a   1.000
_cell.length_b   1.000
_cell.length_c   1.000
_cell.angle_alpha   90.00
_cell.angle_beta   90.00
_cell.angle_gamma   90.00
#
_symmetry.space_group_name_H-M   'P 1'
#
loop_
_entity.id
_entity.type
_entity.pdbx_description
1 polymer ?
#
loop_
_entity_poly.entity_id
_entity_poly.type
_entity_poly.pdbx_seq_one_letter_code
_entity_poly.pdbx_strand_id
1 'polypeptide(L)'
;MKKILFILLMCLSVSAVTMAQDEIKFSSGREKHDGKPQYFAHLSPKFSVKNGFVNDLLNAKLNDQLNIVVTEGFVFNGKVISKTNEGNGLETITIESHQKKGLLLSVSRYNKPDGSIEYMGIITSREISDIIMMEKDAITGNYQWTRKNISQMILD
;
A
#
# COMPACT_ATOMS: atom_id res chain seq x y z
N MET A 1 17.22 -20.45 63.79
CA MET A 1 17.53 -20.68 62.35
C MET A 1 16.30 -20.90 61.47
N LYS A 2 15.28 -21.70 61.87
CA LYS A 2 14.07 -21.94 61.05
C LYS A 2 13.19 -20.70 60.73
N LYS A 3 13.19 -19.67 61.58
CA LYS A 3 12.37 -18.44 61.39
C LYS A 3 12.92 -17.48 60.31
N ILE A 4 14.23 -17.50 60.07
CA ILE A 4 14.87 -16.63 59.06
C ILE A 4 14.65 -17.20 57.64
N LEU A 5 14.64 -18.53 57.51
CA LEU A 5 14.36 -19.22 56.25
C LEU A 5 12.94 -18.92 55.72
N PHE A 6 11.95 -18.79 56.62
CA PHE A 6 10.56 -18.49 56.25
C PHE A 6 10.39 -17.05 55.72
N ILE A 7 11.15 -16.08 56.26
CA ILE A 7 11.10 -14.68 55.81
C ILE A 7 11.74 -14.53 54.42
N LEU A 8 12.83 -15.26 54.17
CA LEU A 8 13.49 -15.31 52.86
C LEU A 8 12.60 -15.95 51.79
N LEU A 9 11.86 -17.01 52.12
CA LEU A 9 10.92 -17.64 51.19
C LEU A 9 9.73 -16.72 50.82
N MET A 10 9.24 -15.90 51.74
CA MET A 10 8.16 -14.94 51.43
C MET A 10 8.62 -13.74 50.58
N CYS A 11 9.89 -13.32 50.69
CA CYS A 11 10.40 -12.23 49.84
C CYS A 11 10.64 -12.67 48.38
N LEU A 12 10.92 -13.96 48.15
CA LEU A 12 11.14 -14.51 46.81
C LEU A 12 9.86 -14.72 46.01
N SER A 13 8.70 -14.94 46.66
CA SER A 13 7.42 -15.14 45.96
C SER A 13 6.75 -13.85 45.50
N VAL A 14 7.04 -12.70 46.14
CA VAL A 14 6.45 -11.40 45.74
C VAL A 14 7.10 -10.85 44.46
N SER A 15 8.38 -11.11 44.23
CA SER A 15 9.12 -10.62 43.05
C SER A 15 8.75 -11.32 41.74
N ALA A 16 8.10 -12.49 41.80
CA ALA A 16 7.73 -13.26 40.61
C ALA A 16 6.39 -12.81 40.00
N VAL A 17 5.54 -12.13 40.77
CA VAL A 17 4.20 -11.71 40.30
C VAL A 17 4.25 -10.41 39.50
N THR A 18 5.26 -9.57 39.72
CA THR A 18 5.40 -8.27 39.04
C THR A 18 5.98 -8.34 37.62
N MET A 19 6.54 -9.48 37.20
CA MET A 19 7.08 -9.64 35.84
C MET A 19 6.13 -10.34 34.87
N ALA A 20 4.89 -10.63 35.28
CA ALA A 20 3.90 -11.35 34.46
C ALA A 20 2.78 -10.45 33.88
N GLN A 21 2.86 -9.12 34.04
CA GLN A 21 1.84 -8.16 33.59
C GLN A 21 2.32 -7.19 32.50
N ASP A 22 3.38 -7.51 31.76
CA ASP A 22 3.59 -6.87 30.47
C ASP A 22 2.56 -7.43 29.49
N GLU A 23 1.35 -6.84 29.51
CA GLU A 23 0.37 -7.03 28.44
C GLU A 23 1.06 -6.73 27.12
N ILE A 24 1.21 -7.75 26.28
CA ILE A 24 1.72 -7.59 24.93
C ILE A 24 0.72 -6.72 24.18
N LYS A 25 0.98 -5.40 24.14
CA LYS A 25 0.18 -4.44 23.38
C LYS A 25 0.48 -4.63 21.89
N PHE A 26 -0.37 -5.41 21.24
CA PHE A 26 -0.39 -5.49 19.79
C PHE A 26 -1.05 -4.25 19.24
N SER A 27 -0.29 -3.42 18.51
CA SER A 27 -0.89 -2.30 17.78
C SER A 27 -1.73 -2.83 16.62
N SER A 28 -2.95 -2.32 16.49
CA SER A 28 -3.87 -2.70 15.40
C SER A 28 -3.28 -2.31 14.05
N GLY A 29 -3.75 -2.94 12.96
CA GLY A 29 -3.36 -2.55 11.60
C GLY A 29 -3.64 -1.08 11.33
N ARG A 30 -4.76 -0.57 11.88
CA ARG A 30 -5.17 0.83 11.79
C ARG A 30 -4.22 1.78 12.52
N GLU A 31 -3.87 1.46 13.78
CA GLU A 31 -2.94 2.27 14.59
C GLU A 31 -1.57 2.42 13.93
N LYS A 32 -1.11 1.41 13.17
CA LYS A 32 0.15 1.47 12.41
C LYS A 32 0.12 2.45 11.25
N HIS A 33 -1.05 2.91 10.84
CA HIS A 33 -1.22 3.92 9.79
C HIS A 33 -1.64 5.29 10.33
N ASP A 34 -2.06 5.37 11.60
CA ASP A 34 -2.33 6.63 12.27
C ASP A 34 -1.04 7.46 12.40
N GLY A 35 -1.12 8.74 12.04
CA GLY A 35 0.00 9.68 12.10
C GLY A 35 0.97 9.67 10.90
N LYS A 36 0.81 8.77 9.93
CA LYS A 36 1.60 8.83 8.68
C LYS A 36 1.18 10.03 7.81
N PRO A 37 2.13 10.73 7.16
CA PRO A 37 1.82 11.86 6.31
C PRO A 37 0.96 11.45 5.12
N GLN A 38 0.10 12.36 4.67
CA GLN A 38 -0.62 12.24 3.41
C GLN A 38 0.20 12.90 2.30
N TYR A 39 0.53 12.15 1.25
CA TYR A 39 1.33 12.65 0.14
C TYR A 39 0.47 13.21 -0.99
N PHE A 40 -0.74 12.70 -1.16
CA PHE A 40 -1.68 13.07 -2.21
C PHE A 40 -2.81 13.98 -1.72
N ALA A 41 -2.68 14.56 -0.51
CA ALA A 41 -3.68 15.46 0.09
C ALA A 41 -4.05 16.66 -0.81
N HIS A 42 -3.09 17.14 -1.60
CA HIS A 42 -3.23 18.28 -2.50
C HIS A 42 -3.93 17.94 -3.84
N LEU A 43 -4.11 16.66 -4.16
CA LEU A 43 -4.77 16.22 -5.39
C LEU A 43 -6.28 16.11 -5.20
N SER A 44 -7.02 16.23 -6.30
CA SER A 44 -8.45 15.95 -6.32
C SER A 44 -8.75 14.52 -5.85
N PRO A 45 -9.84 14.28 -5.11
CA PRO A 45 -10.18 12.94 -4.63
C PRO A 45 -10.40 11.91 -5.75
N LYS A 46 -10.86 12.37 -6.92
CA LYS A 46 -11.07 11.58 -8.13
C LYS A 46 -10.59 12.32 -9.36
N PHE A 47 -10.03 11.61 -10.32
CA PHE A 47 -9.62 12.16 -11.62
C PHE A 47 -9.53 11.07 -12.69
N SER A 48 -9.77 11.45 -13.95
CA SER A 48 -9.85 10.50 -15.06
C SER A 48 -8.48 9.91 -15.43
N VAL A 49 -8.49 8.65 -15.86
CA VAL A 49 -7.31 8.01 -16.46
C VAL A 49 -7.16 8.51 -17.90
N LYS A 50 -5.96 8.90 -18.31
CA LYS A 50 -5.70 9.29 -19.69
C LYS A 50 -5.86 8.10 -20.64
N ASN A 51 -6.40 8.36 -21.82
CA ASN A 51 -6.47 7.35 -22.88
C ASN A 51 -5.06 6.85 -23.22
N GLY A 52 -4.91 5.53 -23.43
CA GLY A 52 -3.62 4.91 -23.75
C GLY A 52 -2.70 4.69 -22.55
N PHE A 53 -2.94 5.33 -21.40
CA PHE A 53 -2.08 5.28 -20.21
C PHE A 53 -1.60 3.87 -19.86
N VAL A 54 -2.52 2.91 -19.75
CA VAL A 54 -2.17 1.54 -19.34
C VAL A 54 -1.34 0.84 -20.41
N ASN A 55 -1.70 1.01 -21.68
CA ASN A 55 -0.97 0.39 -22.79
C ASN A 55 0.45 0.96 -22.89
N ASP A 56 0.62 2.26 -22.69
CA ASP A 56 1.92 2.92 -22.71
C ASP A 56 2.84 2.35 -21.61
N LEU A 57 2.29 2.16 -20.39
CA LEU A 57 3.04 1.55 -19.30
C LEU A 57 3.37 0.09 -19.57
N LEU A 58 2.41 -0.70 -20.03
CA LEU A 58 2.63 -2.12 -20.30
C LEU A 58 3.58 -2.35 -21.49
N ASN A 59 3.80 -1.37 -22.35
CA ASN A 59 4.81 -1.47 -23.42
C ASN A 59 6.24 -1.18 -22.93
N ALA A 60 6.41 -0.57 -21.75
CA ALA A 60 7.72 -0.30 -21.18
C ALA A 60 8.48 -1.60 -20.84
N LYS A 61 9.80 -1.51 -20.86
CA LYS A 61 10.75 -2.60 -20.57
C LYS A 61 11.33 -2.45 -19.18
N LEU A 62 11.85 -3.57 -18.66
CA LEU A 62 12.57 -3.56 -17.38
C LEU A 62 13.74 -2.59 -17.44
N ASN A 63 13.91 -1.79 -16.39
CA ASN A 63 14.88 -0.70 -16.26
C ASN A 63 14.61 0.57 -17.06
N ASP A 64 13.53 0.66 -17.85
CA ASP A 64 13.15 1.91 -18.50
C ASP A 64 12.89 3.00 -17.47
N GLN A 65 13.30 4.23 -17.78
CA GLN A 65 12.96 5.41 -17.02
C GLN A 65 11.75 6.08 -17.66
N LEU A 66 10.72 6.33 -16.86
CA LEU A 66 9.44 6.83 -17.34
C LEU A 66 9.08 8.12 -16.62
N ASN A 67 8.47 9.04 -17.36
CA ASN A 67 7.89 10.27 -16.84
C ASN A 67 6.39 10.30 -17.18
N ILE A 68 5.57 9.93 -16.22
CA ILE A 68 4.18 9.52 -16.44
C ILE A 68 3.25 10.58 -15.87
N VAL A 69 2.48 11.24 -16.72
CA VAL A 69 1.48 12.21 -16.26
C VAL A 69 0.23 11.46 -15.82
N VAL A 70 0.08 11.25 -14.51
CA VAL A 70 -1.07 10.53 -13.92
C VAL A 70 -2.30 11.45 -13.90
N THR A 71 -2.11 12.73 -13.57
CA THR A 71 -3.10 13.81 -13.68
C THR A 71 -2.39 15.15 -13.89
N GLU A 72 -3.11 16.21 -14.17
CA GLU A 72 -2.53 17.56 -14.40
C GLU A 72 -1.70 18.05 -13.22
N GLY A 73 -2.09 17.69 -11.99
CA GLY A 73 -1.36 18.04 -10.76
C GLY A 73 -0.31 17.02 -10.30
N PHE A 74 -0.13 15.89 -10.99
CA PHE A 74 0.77 14.82 -10.53
C PHE A 74 1.43 14.07 -11.68
N VAL A 75 2.77 14.17 -11.71
CA VAL A 75 3.63 13.45 -12.63
C VAL A 75 4.47 12.46 -11.83
N PHE A 76 4.38 11.19 -12.19
CA PHE A 76 5.16 10.11 -11.60
C PHE A 76 6.43 9.89 -12.40
N ASN A 77 7.57 10.24 -11.82
CA ASN A 77 8.88 9.97 -12.40
C ASN A 77 9.50 8.74 -11.71
N GLY A 78 9.91 7.75 -12.49
CA GLY A 78 10.42 6.51 -11.91
C GLY A 78 11.07 5.55 -12.90
N LYS A 79 11.50 4.41 -12.38
CA LYS A 79 12.14 3.33 -13.12
C LYS A 79 11.32 2.04 -13.03
N VAL A 80 11.18 1.32 -14.13
CA VAL A 80 10.54 0.00 -14.15
C VAL A 80 11.42 -0.99 -13.39
N ILE A 81 10.92 -1.51 -12.26
CA ILE A 81 11.64 -2.47 -11.40
C ILE A 81 11.14 -3.90 -11.54
N SER A 82 9.91 -4.10 -12.05
CA SER A 82 9.34 -5.42 -12.28
C SER A 82 8.35 -5.38 -13.43
N LYS A 83 8.36 -6.46 -14.21
CA LYS A 83 7.34 -6.76 -15.21
C LYS A 83 7.08 -8.25 -15.19
N THR A 84 5.84 -8.64 -14.95
CA THR A 84 5.41 -10.03 -14.89
C THR A 84 4.31 -10.27 -15.89
N ASN A 85 4.31 -11.46 -16.48
CA ASN A 85 3.22 -11.97 -17.31
C ASN A 85 2.90 -13.37 -16.79
N GLU A 86 1.79 -13.48 -16.09
CA GLU A 86 1.27 -14.73 -15.56
C GLU A 86 0.37 -15.39 -16.60
N GLY A 87 0.50 -16.71 -16.77
CA GLY A 87 -0.17 -17.48 -17.82
C GLY A 87 -1.71 -17.45 -17.79
N ASN A 88 -2.31 -16.85 -16.76
CA ASN A 88 -3.75 -16.61 -16.62
C ASN A 88 -4.22 -15.31 -17.30
N GLY A 89 -3.36 -14.66 -18.09
CA GLY A 89 -3.69 -13.39 -18.76
C GLY A 89 -3.53 -12.16 -17.86
N LEU A 90 -2.87 -12.29 -16.71
CA LEU A 90 -2.48 -11.18 -15.85
C LEU A 90 -1.07 -10.70 -16.21
N GLU A 91 -0.98 -9.49 -16.72
CA GLU A 91 0.28 -8.78 -16.91
C GLU A 91 0.37 -7.64 -15.92
N THR A 92 1.49 -7.52 -15.20
CA THR A 92 1.71 -6.46 -14.22
C THR A 92 3.05 -5.78 -14.44
N ILE A 93 3.06 -4.45 -14.37
CA ILE A 93 4.28 -3.64 -14.35
C ILE A 93 4.34 -2.84 -13.06
N THR A 94 5.52 -2.81 -12.43
CA THR A 94 5.78 -2.01 -11.22
C THR A 94 6.94 -1.06 -11.46
N ILE A 95 6.72 0.19 -11.08
CA ILE A 95 7.63 1.31 -11.30
C ILE A 95 7.93 1.93 -9.93
N GLU A 96 9.20 2.06 -9.61
CA GLU A 96 9.66 2.73 -8.40
C GLU A 96 9.91 4.21 -8.67
N SER A 97 9.41 5.08 -7.81
CA SER A 97 9.56 6.53 -7.94
C SER A 97 10.98 6.99 -7.65
N HIS A 98 11.47 7.95 -8.45
CA HIS A 98 12.66 8.74 -8.12
C HIS A 98 12.36 9.93 -7.20
N GLN A 99 11.08 10.33 -7.09
CA GLN A 99 10.66 11.51 -6.33
C GLN A 99 10.48 11.20 -4.84
N LYS A 100 10.02 9.98 -4.51
CA LYS A 100 9.83 9.54 -3.13
C LYS A 100 10.22 8.08 -2.97
N LYS A 101 11.15 7.82 -2.04
CA LYS A 101 11.63 6.47 -1.73
C LYS A 101 10.46 5.55 -1.35
N GLY A 102 10.45 4.34 -1.92
CA GLY A 102 9.44 3.32 -1.65
C GLY A 102 8.03 3.65 -2.17
N LEU A 103 7.87 4.75 -2.92
CA LEU A 103 6.64 5.02 -3.64
C LEU A 103 6.63 4.21 -4.93
N LEU A 104 5.63 3.35 -5.07
CA LEU A 104 5.47 2.43 -6.18
C LEU A 104 4.21 2.76 -6.95
N LEU A 105 4.30 2.72 -8.28
CA LEU A 105 3.17 2.65 -9.19
C LEU A 105 3.12 1.22 -9.75
N SER A 106 2.05 0.49 -9.47
CA SER A 106 1.79 -0.81 -10.07
C SER A 106 0.55 -0.73 -10.94
N VAL A 107 0.64 -1.27 -12.16
CA VAL A 107 -0.49 -1.34 -13.10
C VAL A 107 -0.57 -2.75 -13.66
N SER A 108 -1.77 -3.28 -13.67
CA SER A 108 -2.07 -4.62 -14.14
C SER A 108 -3.15 -4.60 -15.21
N ARG A 109 -3.00 -5.47 -16.20
CA ARG A 109 -4.02 -5.85 -17.17
C ARG A 109 -4.38 -7.30 -16.94
N TYR A 110 -5.66 -7.58 -16.79
CA TYR A 110 -6.21 -8.92 -16.68
C TYR A 110 -7.13 -9.19 -17.86
N ASN A 111 -6.75 -10.16 -18.69
CA ASN A 111 -7.58 -10.67 -19.77
C ASN A 111 -8.48 -11.78 -19.21
N LYS A 112 -9.77 -11.50 -19.05
CA LYS A 112 -10.74 -12.47 -18.51
C LYS A 112 -11.02 -13.60 -19.49
N PRO A 113 -11.47 -14.77 -19.02
CA PRO A 113 -11.85 -15.89 -19.89
C PRO A 113 -12.99 -15.57 -20.87
N ASP A 114 -13.84 -14.59 -20.55
CA ASP A 114 -14.92 -14.11 -21.43
C ASP A 114 -14.44 -13.16 -22.54
N GLY A 115 -13.13 -12.92 -22.63
CA GLY A 115 -12.50 -12.02 -23.59
C GLY A 115 -12.50 -10.54 -23.18
N SER A 116 -13.11 -10.18 -22.04
CA SER A 116 -13.08 -8.81 -21.54
C SER A 116 -11.74 -8.48 -20.87
N ILE A 117 -11.38 -7.19 -20.89
CA ILE A 117 -10.13 -6.69 -20.29
C ILE A 117 -10.46 -5.86 -19.06
N GLU A 118 -9.82 -6.19 -17.95
CA GLU A 118 -9.86 -5.41 -16.71
C GLU A 118 -8.50 -4.80 -16.40
N TYR A 119 -8.51 -3.55 -15.98
CA TYR A 119 -7.30 -2.83 -15.59
C TYR A 119 -7.34 -2.50 -14.11
N MET A 120 -6.21 -2.66 -13.45
CA MET A 120 -6.03 -2.30 -12.04
C MET A 120 -4.77 -1.46 -11.91
N GLY A 121 -4.78 -0.52 -10.97
CA GLY A 121 -3.65 0.37 -10.76
C GLY A 121 -3.59 0.84 -9.32
N ILE A 122 -2.41 0.98 -8.78
CA ILE A 122 -2.20 1.51 -7.43
C ILE A 122 -0.92 2.33 -7.36
N ILE A 123 -0.99 3.48 -6.68
CA ILE A 123 0.17 4.26 -6.25
C ILE A 123 0.19 4.26 -4.73
N THR A 124 1.25 3.69 -4.15
CA THR A 124 1.33 3.47 -2.70
C THR A 124 2.77 3.49 -2.19
N SER A 125 2.94 3.79 -0.91
CA SER A 125 4.20 3.63 -0.16
C SER A 125 3.88 3.19 1.26
N ARG A 126 4.81 2.47 1.89
CA ARG A 126 4.69 2.11 3.31
C ARG A 126 4.75 3.32 4.24
N GLU A 127 5.33 4.43 3.76
CA GLU A 127 5.60 5.65 4.54
C GLU A 127 4.45 6.67 4.54
N ILE A 128 3.39 6.44 3.78
CA ILE A 128 2.27 7.38 3.63
C ILE A 128 0.96 6.76 4.09
N SER A 129 -0.02 7.58 4.48
CA SER A 129 -1.34 7.12 4.91
C SER A 129 -2.38 7.08 3.78
N ASP A 130 -2.08 7.66 2.63
CA ASP A 130 -2.97 7.72 1.48
C ASP A 130 -2.42 6.99 0.24
N ILE A 131 -3.33 6.48 -0.58
CA ILE A 131 -3.04 5.78 -1.82
C ILE A 131 -3.89 6.34 -2.94
N ILE A 132 -3.47 6.10 -4.18
CA ILE A 132 -4.28 6.32 -5.37
C ILE A 132 -4.58 4.96 -5.99
N MET A 133 -5.85 4.66 -6.25
CA MET A 133 -6.28 3.41 -6.87
C MET A 133 -7.00 3.68 -8.20
N MET A 134 -6.71 2.90 -9.23
CA MET A 134 -7.46 2.92 -10.48
C MET A 134 -8.65 1.98 -10.36
N GLU A 135 -9.85 2.52 -10.56
CA GLU A 135 -11.11 1.80 -10.41
C GLU A 135 -12.01 2.08 -11.61
N LYS A 136 -12.76 1.07 -12.03
CA LYS A 136 -13.81 1.26 -13.03
C LYS A 136 -15.00 1.94 -12.37
N ASP A 137 -15.42 3.08 -12.90
CA ASP A 137 -16.61 3.77 -12.46
C ASP A 137 -17.86 2.98 -12.85
N ALA A 138 -18.71 2.65 -11.87
CA ALA A 138 -19.86 1.79 -12.09
C ALA A 138 -20.97 2.43 -12.94
N ILE A 139 -21.00 3.77 -13.04
CA ILE A 139 -22.04 4.52 -13.76
C ILE A 139 -21.61 4.73 -15.21
N THR A 140 -20.39 5.22 -15.41
CA THR A 140 -19.88 5.59 -16.73
C THR A 140 -19.12 4.45 -17.42
N GLY A 141 -18.67 3.44 -16.68
CA GLY A 141 -17.83 2.36 -17.17
C GLY A 141 -16.38 2.76 -17.45
N ASN A 142 -16.01 4.03 -17.25
CA ASN A 142 -14.67 4.54 -17.47
C ASN A 142 -13.75 4.28 -16.28
N TYR A 143 -12.44 4.17 -16.51
CA TYR A 143 -11.47 4.08 -15.42
C TYR A 143 -11.16 5.46 -14.86
N GLN A 144 -11.12 5.54 -13.52
CA GLN A 144 -10.74 6.73 -12.77
C GLN A 144 -9.74 6.39 -11.68
N TRP A 145 -8.88 7.33 -11.37
CA TRP A 145 -8.05 7.30 -10.19
C TRP A 145 -8.83 7.86 -9.00
N THR A 146 -8.84 7.13 -7.90
CA THR A 146 -9.48 7.50 -6.63
C THR A 146 -8.42 7.56 -5.53
N ARG A 147 -8.34 8.69 -4.83
CA ARG A 147 -7.52 8.80 -3.60
C ARG A 147 -8.26 8.16 -2.43
N LYS A 148 -7.58 7.30 -1.67
CA LYS A 148 -8.12 6.64 -0.48
C LYS A 148 -7.15 6.75 0.69
N ASN A 149 -7.66 6.68 1.91
CA ASN A 149 -6.83 6.55 3.11
C ASN A 149 -6.75 5.09 3.54
N ILE A 150 -5.55 4.61 3.83
CA ILE A 150 -5.30 3.20 4.20
C ILE A 150 -6.03 2.84 5.49
N SER A 151 -6.11 3.74 6.47
CA SER A 151 -6.75 3.45 7.76
C SER A 151 -8.25 3.17 7.61
N GLN A 152 -8.88 3.66 6.55
CA GLN A 152 -10.29 3.43 6.23
C GLN A 152 -10.53 2.13 5.44
N MET A 153 -9.46 1.46 5.00
CA MET A 153 -9.50 0.23 4.22
C MET A 153 -9.21 -1.02 5.05
N ILE A 154 -8.70 -0.85 6.27
CA ILE A 154 -8.45 -1.93 7.20
C ILE A 154 -9.74 -2.17 8.00
N LEU A 155 -10.30 -3.38 7.89
CA LEU A 155 -11.38 -3.83 8.75
C LEU A 155 -10.78 -4.25 10.10
N ASP A 156 -11.33 -3.72 11.18
CA ASP A 156 -10.98 -4.10 12.56
C ASP A 156 -11.67 -5.44 12.95
#